data_AF-A0A9Q2NU51-F1
#
_entry.id   AF-A0A9Q2NU51-F1
#
_cell.length_a   1.000
_cell.length_b   1.000
_cell.length_c   1.000
_cell.angle_alpha   90.00
_cell.angle_beta   90.00
_cell.angle_gamma   90.00
#
_symmetry.space_group_name_H-M   'P 1'
#
loop_
_entity.id
_entity.type
_entity.pdbx_description
1 polymer ?
#
loop_
_entity_poly.entity_id
_entity_poly.type
_entity_poly.pdbx_seq_one_letter_code
_entity_poly.pdbx_strand_id
1 'polypeptide(L)'
;MTAFSGFRFLRAVSAFCIGTSLLAASMATAKEEGRITLTLADETLELPLSSGHSDWTGSQGFVRVSILTRPSDLGTWQRFQSLRLAFDLLRDRAQLPEMSLLRRTEDAEFERWYGRVDSGGLIVTVTDRDLKDDLLRISGTFIGTLGQSADFGKTIDLSAPMPVSGTFEVTLLPIR
;
A
#
# COMPACT_ATOMS: atom_id res chain seq x y z
N MET A 1 -32.56 49.53 -73.36
CA MET A 1 -31.76 48.31 -73.64
C MET A 1 -31.85 47.39 -72.44
N THR A 2 -32.17 46.14 -72.74
CA THR A 2 -32.38 44.96 -71.90
C THR A 2 -31.11 44.43 -71.23
N ALA A 3 -31.22 43.92 -70.00
CA ALA A 3 -30.75 42.60 -69.51
C ALA A 3 -30.83 42.56 -67.96
N PHE A 4 -31.78 41.88 -67.30
CA PHE A 4 -32.00 40.44 -67.03
C PHE A 4 -31.11 39.77 -65.97
N SER A 5 -31.81 39.04 -65.09
CA SER A 5 -31.40 37.83 -64.33
C SER A 5 -30.68 38.06 -62.99
N GLY A 6 -31.05 37.44 -61.87
CA GLY A 6 -32.04 36.40 -61.59
C GLY A 6 -31.73 35.68 -60.27
N PHE A 7 -32.73 34.97 -59.72
CA PHE A 7 -32.62 33.82 -58.78
C PHE A 7 -32.04 34.12 -57.37
N ARG A 8 -32.31 33.40 -56.26
CA ARG A 8 -33.04 32.18 -55.84
C ARG A 8 -33.08 32.26 -54.29
N PHE A 9 -34.20 32.00 -53.62
CA PHE A 9 -34.54 30.76 -52.90
C PHE A 9 -33.79 30.46 -51.59
N LEU A 10 -34.58 30.01 -50.59
CA LEU A 10 -34.28 29.15 -49.40
C LEU A 10 -33.87 29.87 -48.11
N ARG A 11 -34.75 29.95 -47.09
CA ARG A 11 -35.14 28.88 -46.13
C ARG A 11 -33.95 28.05 -45.65
N ALA A 12 -33.48 28.32 -44.43
CA ALA A 12 -32.68 27.37 -43.66
C ALA A 12 -33.31 27.20 -42.28
N VAL A 13 -33.69 25.95 -42.02
CA VAL A 13 -34.38 25.41 -40.85
C VAL A 13 -33.39 25.26 -39.70
N SER A 14 -33.81 25.66 -38.50
CA SER A 14 -33.07 25.49 -37.25
C SER A 14 -33.02 24.00 -36.86
N ALA A 15 -31.84 23.39 -36.91
CA ALA A 15 -31.63 22.02 -36.45
C ALA A 15 -31.42 22.01 -34.93
N PHE A 16 -32.30 21.30 -34.23
CA PHE A 16 -32.26 21.07 -32.79
C PHE A 16 -31.35 19.86 -32.51
N CYS A 17 -30.15 20.08 -31.96
CA CYS A 17 -29.24 19.00 -31.54
C CYS A 17 -29.51 18.65 -30.08
N ILE A 18 -30.24 17.56 -29.83
CA ILE A 18 -30.28 16.90 -28.51
C ILE A 18 -29.04 16.02 -28.42
N GLY A 19 -28.03 16.49 -27.69
CA GLY A 19 -26.85 15.71 -27.33
C GLY A 19 -27.10 14.93 -26.03
N THR A 20 -27.45 13.66 -26.13
CA THR A 20 -27.46 12.75 -24.98
C THR A 20 -26.06 12.15 -24.81
N SER A 21 -25.20 12.83 -24.06
CA SER A 21 -23.92 12.26 -23.63
C SER A 21 -24.17 11.28 -22.48
N LEU A 22 -24.28 9.99 -22.82
CA LEU A 22 -24.14 8.90 -21.85
C LEU A 22 -22.70 8.93 -21.33
N LEU A 23 -22.49 9.59 -20.19
CA LEU A 23 -21.27 9.45 -19.40
C LEU A 23 -21.27 8.03 -18.84
N ALA A 24 -20.62 7.12 -19.55
CA ALA A 24 -20.20 5.84 -18.98
C ALA A 24 -19.12 6.15 -17.93
N ALA A 25 -19.56 6.34 -16.68
CA ALA A 25 -18.66 6.35 -15.54
C ALA A 25 -18.02 4.97 -15.45
N SER A 26 -16.74 4.89 -15.83
CA SER A 26 -15.88 3.76 -15.50
C SER A 26 -15.95 3.56 -13.98
N MET A 27 -16.63 2.51 -13.53
CA MET A 27 -16.45 2.02 -12.16
C MET A 27 -15.04 1.45 -12.09
N ALA A 28 -14.07 2.32 -11.79
CA ALA A 28 -12.73 1.88 -11.43
C ALA A 28 -12.85 1.04 -10.17
N THR A 29 -12.63 -0.27 -10.29
CA THR A 29 -12.65 -1.18 -9.16
C THR A 29 -11.52 -0.79 -8.22
N ALA A 30 -11.90 -0.43 -7.00
CA ALA A 30 -11.02 -0.28 -5.84
C ALA A 30 -9.98 -1.42 -5.80
N LYS A 31 -8.69 -1.11 -5.96
CA LYS A 31 -7.61 -2.10 -6.05
C LYS A 31 -6.65 -1.95 -4.89
N GLU A 32 -6.32 -3.08 -4.24
CA GLU A 32 -5.20 -3.15 -3.31
C GLU A 32 -3.88 -3.05 -4.08
N GLU A 33 -3.07 -2.08 -3.73
CA GLU A 33 -1.77 -1.86 -4.35
C GLU A 33 -0.87 -1.00 -3.45
N GLY A 34 0.41 -0.93 -3.81
CA GLY A 34 1.39 -0.13 -3.08
C GLY A 34 2.70 -0.85 -2.93
N ARG A 35 3.59 -0.25 -2.14
CA ARG A 35 4.92 -0.78 -1.88
C ARG A 35 5.43 -0.39 -0.50
N ILE A 36 6.40 -1.15 -0.03
CA ILE A 36 7.31 -0.78 1.05
C ILE A 36 8.71 -0.62 0.47
N THR A 37 9.36 0.49 0.76
CA THR A 37 10.82 0.59 0.64
C THR A 37 11.40 0.20 1.99
N LEU A 38 12.24 -0.83 1.98
CA LEU A 38 12.81 -1.45 3.18
C LEU A 38 14.33 -1.36 3.13
N THR A 39 14.93 -0.76 4.13
CA THR A 39 16.38 -0.81 4.38
C THR A 39 16.64 -1.75 5.56
N LEU A 40 17.41 -2.81 5.32
CA LEU A 40 17.90 -3.77 6.31
C LEU A 40 19.41 -3.66 6.37
N ALA A 41 19.94 -3.17 7.49
CA ALA A 41 21.36 -2.80 7.58
C ALA A 41 21.77 -1.92 6.37
N ASP A 42 22.60 -2.45 5.44
CA ASP A 42 23.12 -1.72 4.28
C ASP A 42 22.37 -2.05 2.97
N GLU A 43 21.37 -2.93 2.99
CA GLU A 43 20.60 -3.32 1.80
C GLU A 43 19.26 -2.59 1.74
N THR A 44 18.91 -2.02 0.58
CA THR A 44 17.58 -1.43 0.34
C THR A 44 16.81 -2.23 -0.70
N LEU A 45 15.56 -2.56 -0.39
CA LEU A 45 14.64 -3.33 -1.21
C LEU A 45 13.36 -2.52 -1.44
N GLU A 46 12.83 -2.56 -2.66
CA GLU A 46 11.45 -2.14 -2.93
C GLU A 46 10.57 -3.37 -3.06
N LEU A 47 9.60 -3.52 -2.16
CA LEU A 47 8.78 -4.71 -2.05
C LEU A 47 7.32 -4.35 -2.36
N PRO A 48 6.71 -4.98 -3.38
CA PRO A 48 5.32 -4.71 -3.69
C PRO A 48 4.40 -5.25 -2.57
N LEU A 49 3.26 -4.59 -2.41
CA LEU A 49 2.16 -5.07 -1.59
C LEU A 49 1.71 -6.45 -2.07
N SER A 50 1.52 -7.39 -1.13
CA SER A 50 0.89 -8.67 -1.40
C SER A 50 -0.63 -8.51 -1.29
N SER A 51 -1.28 -8.22 -2.43
CA SER A 51 -2.75 -8.14 -2.50
C SER A 51 -3.41 -9.46 -2.05
N GLY A 52 -4.55 -9.36 -1.37
CA GLY A 52 -5.30 -10.46 -0.76
C GLY A 52 -4.72 -10.94 0.58
N HIS A 53 -3.58 -10.40 1.01
CA HIS A 53 -2.92 -10.73 2.27
C HIS A 53 -2.53 -9.50 3.09
N SER A 54 -2.89 -8.32 2.59
CA SER A 54 -2.79 -7.04 3.26
C SER A 54 -4.19 -6.48 3.39
N ASP A 55 -4.53 -5.99 4.57
CA ASP A 55 -5.89 -5.59 4.89
C ASP A 55 -5.91 -4.53 5.99
N TRP A 56 -7.09 -4.00 6.22
CA TRP A 56 -7.38 -3.23 7.41
C TRP A 56 -8.70 -3.68 8.05
N THR A 57 -8.87 -3.41 9.35
CA THR A 57 -10.14 -3.64 10.07
C THR A 57 -10.47 -2.47 10.98
N GLY A 58 -11.73 -2.29 11.36
CA GLY A 58 -12.13 -1.29 12.34
C GLY A 58 -13.12 -0.26 11.79
N SER A 59 -12.88 1.02 12.09
CA SER A 59 -13.77 2.15 11.79
C SER A 59 -12.97 3.42 11.54
N GLN A 60 -13.61 4.51 11.10
CA GLN A 60 -12.92 5.80 10.88
C GLN A 60 -12.13 6.33 12.07
N GLY A 61 -12.53 6.03 13.31
CA GLY A 61 -11.84 6.49 14.51
C GLY A 61 -10.67 5.61 14.96
N PHE A 62 -10.67 4.34 14.55
CA PHE A 62 -9.70 3.32 14.95
C PHE A 62 -9.60 2.25 13.87
N VAL A 63 -8.41 2.11 13.28
CA VAL A 63 -8.14 1.15 12.21
C VAL A 63 -6.98 0.26 12.61
N ARG A 64 -7.08 -1.05 12.46
CA ARG A 64 -5.92 -1.95 12.51
C ARG A 64 -5.42 -2.19 11.11
N VAL A 65 -4.14 -1.95 10.88
CA VAL A 65 -3.49 -2.08 9.58
C VAL A 65 -2.58 -3.29 9.58
N SER A 66 -2.62 -4.10 8.52
CA SER A 66 -1.68 -5.19 8.26
C SER A 66 -1.20 -5.12 6.82
N ILE A 67 0.06 -4.75 6.62
CA ILE A 67 0.71 -4.67 5.31
C ILE A 67 1.64 -5.88 5.17
N LEU A 68 1.34 -6.79 4.25
CA LEU A 68 2.25 -7.87 3.87
C LEU A 68 2.91 -7.54 2.53
N THR A 69 4.22 -7.66 2.45
CA THR A 69 4.96 -7.54 1.19
C THR A 69 5.70 -8.84 0.89
N ARG A 70 5.79 -9.16 -0.40
CA ARG A 70 6.56 -10.29 -0.92
C ARG A 70 7.33 -9.84 -2.15
N PRO A 71 8.57 -10.30 -2.37
CA PRO A 71 9.26 -9.99 -3.61
C PRO A 71 8.53 -10.56 -4.82
N SER A 72 8.63 -9.86 -5.94
CA SER A 72 8.12 -10.31 -7.23
C SER A 72 9.18 -11.02 -8.08
N ASP A 73 10.47 -10.82 -7.77
CA ASP A 73 11.58 -11.43 -8.50
C ASP A 73 12.23 -12.58 -7.72
N LEU A 74 12.75 -13.57 -8.46
CA LEU A 74 13.31 -14.79 -7.88
C LEU A 74 14.57 -14.52 -7.05
N GLY A 75 15.41 -13.56 -7.46
CA GLY A 75 16.68 -13.28 -6.78
C GLY A 75 16.48 -12.70 -5.38
N THR A 76 15.53 -11.78 -5.23
CA THR A 76 15.12 -11.27 -3.93
C THR A 76 14.38 -12.35 -3.15
N TRP A 77 13.48 -13.11 -3.78
CA TRP A 77 12.72 -14.19 -3.12
C TRP A 77 13.61 -15.27 -2.50
N GLN A 78 14.75 -15.56 -3.12
CA GLN A 78 15.73 -16.53 -2.62
C GLN A 78 16.38 -16.12 -1.30
N ARG A 79 16.42 -14.81 -0.97
CA ARG A 79 17.04 -14.27 0.24
C ARG A 79 16.00 -13.75 1.23
N PHE A 80 14.88 -13.27 0.74
CA PHE A 80 13.82 -12.63 1.50
C PHE A 80 12.48 -13.19 1.07
N GLN A 81 11.67 -13.71 1.99
CA GLN A 81 10.37 -14.29 1.65
C GLN A 81 9.23 -13.29 1.81
N SER A 82 9.22 -12.58 2.94
CA SER A 82 8.15 -11.65 3.27
C SER A 82 8.51 -10.72 4.41
N LEU A 83 7.85 -9.57 4.43
CA LEU A 83 7.74 -8.70 5.60
C LEU A 83 6.27 -8.42 5.86
N ARG A 84 5.90 -8.40 7.13
CA ARG A 84 4.63 -7.86 7.59
C ARG A 84 4.90 -6.69 8.52
N LEU A 85 4.25 -5.56 8.26
CA LEU A 85 4.17 -4.42 9.15
C LEU A 85 2.72 -4.28 9.60
N ALA A 86 2.47 -4.30 10.90
CA ALA A 86 1.16 -4.11 11.49
C ALA A 86 1.19 -3.00 12.53
N PHE A 87 0.10 -2.25 12.66
CA PHE A 87 -0.06 -1.23 13.69
C PHE A 87 -1.53 -0.85 13.84
N ASP A 88 -1.87 -0.34 15.02
CA ASP A 88 -3.15 0.29 15.29
C ASP A 88 -3.07 1.78 14.93
N LEU A 89 -4.00 2.27 14.14
CA LEU A 89 -4.12 3.66 13.74
C LEU A 89 -5.25 4.31 14.54
N LEU A 90 -4.88 5.12 15.53
CA LEU A 90 -5.81 5.93 16.32
C LEU A 90 -5.70 7.38 15.87
N ARG A 91 -6.70 7.84 15.11
CA ARG A 91 -6.63 9.10 14.34
C ARG A 91 -5.39 9.09 13.43
N ASP A 92 -4.46 10.04 13.59
CA ASP A 92 -3.25 10.18 12.77
C ASP A 92 -2.04 9.44 13.33
N ARG A 93 -2.20 8.71 14.44
CA ARG A 93 -1.06 8.12 15.16
C ARG A 93 -1.09 6.61 15.07
N ALA A 94 -0.01 6.04 14.53
CA ALA A 94 0.26 4.62 14.68
C ALA A 94 0.61 4.29 16.13
N GLN A 95 0.11 3.16 16.60
CA GLN A 95 0.23 2.62 17.95
C GLN A 95 0.58 1.16 17.85
N LEU A 96 1.32 0.66 18.84
CA LEU A 96 1.71 -0.75 18.95
C LEU A 96 2.23 -1.34 17.62
N PRO A 97 3.16 -0.67 16.90
CA PRO A 97 3.73 -1.24 15.70
C PRO A 97 4.43 -2.55 15.98
N GLU A 98 4.21 -3.51 15.10
CA GLU A 98 4.89 -4.79 15.05
C GLU A 98 5.38 -5.05 13.64
N MET A 99 6.60 -5.58 13.54
CA MET A 99 7.16 -6.04 12.28
C MET A 99 7.60 -7.49 12.41
N SER A 100 7.30 -8.29 11.40
CA SER A 100 7.86 -9.63 11.24
C SER A 100 8.48 -9.77 9.86
N LEU A 101 9.67 -10.36 9.78
CA LEU A 101 10.40 -10.58 8.56
C LEU A 101 10.86 -12.04 8.48
N LEU A 102 10.65 -12.65 7.33
CA LEU A 102 11.09 -14.02 7.04
C LEU A 102 12.22 -13.95 6.02
N ARG A 103 13.42 -14.31 6.44
CA ARG A 103 14.64 -14.34 5.62
C ARG A 103 15.05 -15.78 5.38
N ARG A 104 15.62 -16.06 4.21
CA ARG A 104 16.25 -17.35 3.93
C ARG A 104 17.75 -17.27 4.23
N THR A 105 18.29 -18.30 4.85
CA THR A 105 19.73 -18.46 5.08
C THR A 105 20.40 -19.11 3.88
N GLU A 106 21.74 -19.10 3.86
CA GLU A 106 22.54 -19.76 2.82
C GLU A 106 22.25 -21.27 2.74
N ASP A 107 21.97 -21.90 3.88
CA ASP A 107 21.61 -23.33 4.00
C ASP A 107 20.15 -23.63 3.65
N ALA A 108 19.46 -22.69 3.00
CA ALA A 108 18.07 -22.79 2.58
C ALA A 108 17.01 -22.85 3.71
N GLU A 109 17.41 -22.74 4.97
CA GLU A 109 16.56 -22.60 6.15
C GLU A 109 15.96 -21.20 6.27
N PHE A 110 15.00 -21.02 7.19
CA PHE A 110 14.37 -19.72 7.44
C PHE A 110 14.69 -19.16 8.81
N GLU A 111 15.06 -17.88 8.81
CA GLU A 111 15.14 -17.05 10.01
C GLU A 111 13.92 -16.15 10.11
N ARG A 112 13.39 -16.04 11.34
CA ARG A 112 12.29 -15.14 11.65
C ARG A 112 12.82 -14.00 12.51
N TRP A 113 12.57 -12.80 12.04
CA TRP A 113 13.02 -11.56 12.64
C TRP A 113 11.79 -10.75 13.07
N TYR A 114 11.83 -10.18 14.28
CA TYR A 114 10.70 -9.45 14.85
C TYR A 114 11.15 -8.17 15.51
N GLY A 115 10.29 -7.15 15.47
CA GLY A 115 10.47 -5.89 16.17
C GLY A 115 9.14 -5.32 16.64
N ARG A 116 9.14 -4.72 17.82
CA ARG A 116 8.01 -4.03 18.46
C ARG A 116 8.52 -2.75 19.14
N VAL A 117 7.60 -1.97 19.68
CA VAL A 117 7.93 -0.77 20.47
C VAL A 117 8.86 -1.10 21.66
N ASP A 118 8.51 -2.12 22.43
CA ASP A 118 9.22 -2.53 23.65
C ASP A 118 10.45 -3.41 23.36
N SER A 119 10.48 -4.04 22.19
CA SER A 119 11.49 -5.00 21.76
C SER A 119 11.99 -4.62 20.38
N GLY A 120 13.03 -3.79 20.32
CA GLY A 120 13.59 -3.28 19.06
C GLY A 120 13.23 -1.83 18.74
N GLY A 121 12.45 -1.15 19.60
CA GLY A 121 12.20 0.30 19.47
C GLY A 121 11.51 0.68 18.17
N LEU A 122 10.65 -0.20 17.62
CA LEU A 122 9.97 0.03 16.36
C LEU A 122 9.00 1.21 16.49
N ILE A 123 9.15 2.18 15.59
CA ILE A 123 8.32 3.36 15.49
C ILE A 123 7.77 3.42 14.06
N VAL A 124 6.47 3.68 13.93
CA VAL A 124 5.80 3.98 12.67
C VAL A 124 5.29 5.40 12.73
N THR A 125 5.62 6.20 11.72
CA THR A 125 5.13 7.57 11.57
C THR A 125 4.26 7.65 10.33
N VAL A 126 2.97 7.91 10.51
CA VAL A 126 2.02 8.08 9.40
C VAL A 126 2.08 9.51 8.91
N THR A 127 2.25 9.70 7.61
CA THR A 127 2.33 11.02 6.96
C THR A 127 1.04 11.42 6.29
N ASP A 128 0.32 10.45 5.73
CA ASP A 128 -0.97 10.68 5.09
C ASP A 128 -1.93 9.51 5.35
N ARG A 129 -3.22 9.83 5.48
CA ARG A 129 -4.29 8.85 5.63
C ARG A 129 -5.59 9.34 4.99
N ASP A 130 -6.25 8.46 4.26
CA ASP A 130 -7.59 8.69 3.73
C ASP A 130 -8.38 7.38 3.78
N LEU A 131 -9.57 7.42 4.38
CA LEU A 131 -10.48 6.29 4.44
C LEU A 131 -11.80 6.68 3.78
N LYS A 132 -12.04 6.14 2.58
CA LYS A 132 -13.20 6.45 1.76
C LYS A 132 -13.75 5.17 1.14
N ASP A 133 -15.06 4.95 1.25
CA ASP A 133 -15.75 3.82 0.62
C ASP A 133 -15.04 2.46 0.88
N ASP A 134 -14.64 2.25 2.14
CA ASP A 134 -13.85 1.11 2.64
C ASP A 134 -12.42 0.97 2.10
N LEU A 135 -11.95 1.89 1.26
CA LEU A 135 -10.54 1.96 0.85
C LEU A 135 -9.75 2.80 1.83
N LEU A 136 -8.73 2.18 2.44
CA LEU A 136 -7.73 2.89 3.23
C LEU A 136 -6.50 3.17 2.38
N ARG A 137 -6.23 4.44 2.12
CA ARG A 137 -4.94 4.92 1.61
C ARG A 137 -4.11 5.42 2.77
N ILE A 138 -2.88 4.93 2.87
CA ILE A 138 -2.00 5.30 3.97
C ILE A 138 -0.54 5.30 3.53
N SER A 139 0.19 6.30 3.98
CA SER A 139 1.63 6.41 3.78
C SER A 139 2.36 6.80 5.05
N GLY A 140 3.65 6.49 5.10
CA GLY A 140 4.47 6.83 6.23
C GLY A 140 5.87 6.25 6.18
N THR A 141 6.54 6.33 7.34
CA THR A 141 7.87 5.80 7.55
C THR A 141 7.89 4.86 8.74
N PHE A 142 8.92 4.02 8.81
CA PHE A 142 9.23 3.24 9.99
C PHE A 142 10.73 3.22 10.26
N ILE A 143 11.09 3.05 11.52
CA ILE A 143 12.46 2.84 11.98
C ILE A 143 12.45 1.97 13.23
N GLY A 144 13.45 1.11 13.38
CA GLY A 144 13.62 0.28 14.56
C GLY A 144 14.76 -0.72 14.39
N THR A 145 14.66 -1.79 15.16
CA THR A 145 15.60 -2.91 15.16
C THR A 145 14.81 -4.20 15.25
N LEU A 146 15.24 -5.21 14.51
CA LEU A 146 14.69 -6.55 14.57
C LEU A 146 15.64 -7.48 15.32
N GLY A 147 15.07 -8.42 16.08
CA GLY A 147 15.80 -9.54 16.69
C GLY A 147 15.25 -10.88 16.19
N GLN A 148 16.04 -11.94 16.36
CA GLN A 148 15.61 -13.28 15.95
C GLN A 148 14.57 -13.84 16.93
N SER A 149 13.67 -14.71 16.43
CA SER A 149 12.71 -15.39 17.28
C SER A 149 12.44 -16.82 16.82
N ALA A 150 12.52 -17.76 17.77
CA ALA A 150 12.17 -19.16 17.56
C ALA A 150 10.67 -19.45 17.84
N ASP A 151 9.98 -18.55 18.55
CA ASP A 151 8.61 -18.74 19.06
C ASP A 151 7.64 -17.67 18.51
N PHE A 152 7.84 -17.30 17.25
CA PHE A 152 6.97 -16.43 16.47
C PHE A 152 6.76 -15.04 17.10
N GLY A 153 7.84 -14.47 17.62
CA GLY A 153 7.89 -13.13 18.19
C GLY A 153 7.43 -13.06 19.63
N LYS A 154 7.19 -14.18 20.32
CA LYS A 154 6.89 -14.16 21.76
C LYS A 154 8.14 -13.76 22.56
N THR A 155 9.30 -14.27 22.16
CA THR A 155 10.62 -13.81 22.60
C THR A 155 11.39 -13.27 21.39
N ILE A 156 12.11 -12.17 21.60
CA ILE A 156 12.90 -11.50 20.56
C ILE A 156 14.32 -11.37 21.09
N ASP A 157 15.25 -12.13 20.49
CA ASP A 157 16.66 -12.06 20.80
C ASP A 157 17.32 -10.89 20.05
N LEU A 158 17.78 -9.90 20.81
CA LEU A 158 18.47 -8.71 20.32
C LEU A 158 20.00 -8.80 20.51
N SER A 159 20.56 -9.99 20.74
CA SER A 159 22.00 -10.20 20.85
C SER A 159 22.76 -9.87 19.56
N ALA A 160 22.14 -10.11 18.40
CA ALA A 160 22.62 -9.75 17.07
C ALA A 160 21.54 -8.93 16.32
N PRO A 161 21.33 -7.66 16.71
CA PRO A 161 20.22 -6.86 16.22
C PRO A 161 20.40 -6.47 14.75
N MET A 162 19.28 -6.42 14.01
CA MET A 162 19.24 -5.94 12.63
C MET A 162 18.52 -4.59 12.56
N PRO A 163 19.22 -3.47 12.33
CA PRO A 163 18.57 -2.18 12.10
C PRO A 163 17.64 -2.25 10.88
N VAL A 164 16.47 -1.64 11.03
CA VAL A 164 15.46 -1.58 9.97
C VAL A 164 14.89 -0.18 9.85
N SER A 165 14.73 0.31 8.62
CA SER A 165 14.04 1.57 8.35
C SER A 165 13.41 1.55 6.97
N GLY A 166 12.49 2.48 6.70
CA GLY A 166 11.89 2.53 5.39
C GLY A 166 10.65 3.41 5.30
N THR A 167 9.96 3.26 4.18
CA THR A 167 8.71 3.97 3.86
C THR A 167 7.66 2.97 3.38
N PHE A 168 6.40 3.37 3.49
CA PHE A 168 5.29 2.65 2.89
C PHE A 168 4.32 3.64 2.25
N GLU A 169 3.72 3.22 1.14
CA GLU A 169 2.62 3.90 0.48
C GLU A 169 1.71 2.82 -0.10
N VAL A 170 0.54 2.66 0.51
CA VAL A 170 -0.36 1.54 0.21
C VAL A 170 -1.82 1.96 0.18
N THR A 171 -2.58 1.22 -0.61
CA THR A 171 -4.05 1.22 -0.64
C THR A 171 -4.52 -0.17 -0.23
N LEU A 172 -5.35 -0.24 0.81
CA LEU A 172 -5.84 -1.47 1.41
C LEU A 172 -7.37 -1.54 1.34
N LEU A 173 -7.88 -2.75 1.11
CA LEU A 173 -9.29 -3.09 1.28
C LEU A 173 -9.52 -3.62 2.72
N PRO A 174 -10.77 -3.62 3.19
CA PRO A 174 -11.06 -4.20 4.50
C PRO A 174 -10.81 -5.72 4.46
N ILE A 175 -10.62 -6.31 5.64
CA ILE A 175 -10.63 -7.77 5.77
C ILE A 175 -11.92 -8.35 5.18
N ARG A 176 -11.81 -9.51 4.54
CA ARG A 176 -12.94 -10.23 3.94
C ARG A 176 -13.45 -11.32 4.86
#